data_AF-A0A1Q9EB86-F1
#
_entry.id   AF-A0A1Q9EB86-F1
#
_cell.length_a   1.000
_cell.length_b   1.000
_cell.length_c   1.000
_cell.angle_alpha   90.00
_cell.angle_beta   90.00
_cell.angle_gamma   90.00
#
_symmetry.space_group_name_H-M   'P 1'
#
loop_
_entity.id
_entity.type
_entity.pdbx_description
1 polymer ?
#
loop_
_entity_poly.entity_id
_entity_poly.type
_entity_poly.pdbx_seq_one_letter_code
_entity_poly.pdbx_strand_id
1 'polypeptide(L)'
;MNMFCTLLDVGKAVFCCLLYSQDIDEARLTEFGWPGLSGRPGHLVSSSDHPLRLVRSPGQCVRSESTGWSRRSVIWSVQTGESTGPGWLVRSPGQFVRSDRGNDQARLTRSRSPGQFRSVGPVARSVRPFRPVNRTGPVDRITIVGMGQVGLGCVCAILNQDICGTLALIDIAAKKLEGEAKDFQQGSAFHQHTQILASDTYDVSENSDMVVITAGVAQQPGESRLSLVDRNANILKKIMPEVLKYSPNATILIVSNPCDIMTAIAAKLAGPDFPQGKVFGAGTCLDTSRFQTLIAQTMDLDPKNVHGYIIGEHGDSSIPVWSSVRVGALPLLEPGEEPNETLQKIHKNVVNSAYDIISLKGYTNWAIGMSTAYICKDHLAH
;
A
#
# COMPACT_ATOMS: atom_id res chain seq x y z
N MET A 1 -22.69 21.86 -18.86
CA MET A 1 -21.96 20.98 -17.92
C MET A 1 -20.84 20.30 -18.70
N ASN A 2 -19.67 20.92 -18.78
CA ASN A 2 -18.51 20.36 -19.48
C ASN A 2 -17.58 19.70 -18.45
N MET A 3 -17.44 18.39 -18.56
CA MET A 3 -16.58 17.57 -17.72
C MET A 3 -15.21 17.46 -18.40
N PHE A 4 -14.19 18.08 -17.82
CA PHE A 4 -12.81 17.94 -18.30
C PHE A 4 -12.11 16.86 -17.48
N CYS A 5 -11.89 15.70 -18.12
CA CYS A 5 -10.99 14.67 -17.61
C CYS A 5 -9.59 14.99 -18.15
N THR A 6 -8.64 15.24 -17.26
CA THR A 6 -7.22 15.35 -17.64
C THR A 6 -6.51 14.09 -17.17
N LEU A 7 -6.08 13.26 -18.12
CA LEU A 7 -5.18 12.15 -17.87
C LEU A 7 -3.78 12.72 -17.66
N LEU A 8 -3.26 12.65 -16.43
CA LEU A 8 -1.85 12.90 -16.15
C LEU A 8 -1.11 11.57 -16.34
N ASP A 9 -0.39 11.45 -17.45
CA ASP A 9 0.54 10.35 -17.70
C ASP A 9 1.86 10.68 -17.01
N VAL A 10 2.08 10.09 -15.84
CA VAL A 10 3.34 10.15 -15.10
C VAL A 10 3.89 8.74 -15.01
N GLY A 11 4.17 8.11 -16.16
CA GLY A 11 4.98 6.89 -16.26
C GLY A 11 4.54 5.73 -15.36
N LYS A 12 3.84 4.74 -15.95
CA LYS A 12 3.33 3.50 -15.31
C LYS A 12 2.18 3.65 -14.32
N ALA A 13 1.78 4.85 -13.93
CA ALA A 13 0.54 5.10 -13.20
C ALA A 13 -0.36 6.07 -13.97
N VAL A 14 -1.64 5.71 -14.12
CA VAL A 14 -2.69 6.61 -14.66
C VAL A 14 -3.50 7.11 -13.47
N PHE A 15 -3.37 8.40 -13.17
CA PHE A 15 -4.22 9.06 -12.17
C PHE A 15 -5.46 9.63 -12.85
N CYS A 16 -6.64 9.29 -12.33
CA CYS A 16 -7.89 9.96 -12.69
C CYS A 16 -8.13 11.10 -11.69
N CYS A 17 -7.76 12.32 -12.07
CA CYS A 17 -8.16 13.52 -11.33
C CYS A 17 -9.49 14.02 -11.90
N LEU A 18 -10.56 13.93 -11.10
CA LEU A 18 -11.79 14.69 -11.38
C LEU A 18 -11.53 16.15 -11.04
N LEU A 19 -11.16 16.95 -12.05
CA LEU A 19 -11.15 18.40 -11.95
C LEU A 19 -12.58 18.90 -12.16
N TYR A 20 -13.21 19.36 -11.08
CA TYR A 20 -14.46 20.10 -11.18
C TYR A 20 -14.18 21.48 -11.79
N SER A 21 -14.43 21.62 -13.10
CA SER A 21 -14.61 22.92 -13.74
C SER A 21 -15.86 23.58 -13.15
N GLN A 22 -15.73 24.82 -12.69
CA GLN A 22 -16.83 25.64 -12.20
C GLN A 22 -17.97 25.66 -13.22
N ASP A 23 -19.14 25.17 -12.78
CA ASP A 23 -20.49 25.57 -13.20
C ASP A 23 -21.46 24.76 -12.33
N ILE A 24 -21.36 24.97 -11.01
CA ILE A 24 -22.46 24.67 -10.10
C ILE A 24 -23.35 25.90 -10.14
N ASP A 25 -24.56 25.71 -10.64
CA ASP A 25 -25.69 26.64 -10.69
C ASP A 25 -25.66 27.67 -9.54
N GLU A 26 -25.23 28.90 -9.84
CA GLU A 26 -25.06 30.03 -8.89
C GLU A 26 -26.39 30.45 -8.22
N ALA A 27 -27.53 29.89 -8.65
CA ALA A 27 -28.85 30.27 -8.17
C ALA A 27 -29.27 29.65 -6.81
N ARG A 28 -28.45 28.80 -6.18
CA ARG A 28 -28.79 28.17 -4.87
C ARG A 28 -27.78 28.36 -3.73
N LEU A 29 -26.77 29.22 -3.91
CA LEU A 29 -25.78 29.53 -2.87
C LEU A 29 -25.85 30.98 -2.37
N THR A 30 -26.85 31.75 -2.81
CA THR A 30 -27.10 33.14 -2.42
C THR A 30 -27.71 33.33 -1.02
N GLU A 31 -27.97 32.27 -0.25
CA GLU A 31 -28.34 32.38 1.18
C GLU A 31 -27.16 32.70 2.11
N PHE A 32 -25.92 32.71 1.61
CA PHE A 32 -24.72 32.99 2.44
C PHE A 32 -23.86 34.18 1.95
N GLY A 33 -24.47 35.10 1.20
CA GLY A 33 -24.06 36.50 1.05
C GLY A 33 -22.58 36.84 0.89
N TRP A 34 -21.92 36.52 -0.24
CA TRP A 34 -20.64 37.11 -0.66
C TRP A 34 -20.57 37.28 -2.20
N PRO A 35 -19.98 38.38 -2.74
CA PRO A 35 -19.99 38.69 -4.18
C PRO A 35 -18.74 38.20 -4.95
N GLY A 36 -18.95 37.82 -6.21
CA GLY A 36 -17.96 37.18 -7.09
C GLY A 36 -17.06 38.11 -7.92
N LEU A 37 -16.08 37.50 -8.61
CA LEU A 37 -15.26 38.14 -9.65
C LEU A 37 -14.84 37.12 -10.72
N SER A 38 -15.03 37.53 -11.98
CA SER A 38 -14.84 36.83 -13.25
C SER A 38 -13.43 36.98 -13.86
N GLY A 39 -12.90 35.96 -14.56
CA GLY A 39 -11.70 36.07 -15.41
C GLY A 39 -11.48 34.87 -16.37
N ARG A 40 -11.14 35.14 -17.64
CA ARG A 40 -11.14 34.24 -18.83
C ARG A 40 -9.89 33.32 -18.97
N PRO A 41 -9.95 32.21 -19.76
CA PRO A 41 -8.82 31.28 -19.96
C PRO A 41 -7.94 31.61 -21.19
N GLY A 42 -6.64 31.29 -21.10
CA GLY A 42 -5.64 31.39 -22.17
C GLY A 42 -5.01 30.03 -22.52
N HIS A 43 -4.76 29.81 -23.81
CA HIS A 43 -4.15 28.63 -24.46
C HIS A 43 -2.62 28.53 -24.29
N LEU A 44 -2.05 27.30 -24.34
CA LEU A 44 -0.68 26.95 -24.79
C LEU A 44 -0.60 25.41 -25.03
N VAL A 45 -0.49 24.88 -26.27
CA VAL A 45 0.70 24.59 -27.13
C VAL A 45 1.63 23.49 -26.60
N SER A 46 1.80 22.41 -27.38
CA SER A 46 2.70 21.28 -27.13
C SER A 46 4.04 21.43 -27.86
N SER A 47 5.10 20.87 -27.29
CA SER A 47 6.36 20.59 -28.00
C SER A 47 7.03 19.34 -27.44
N SER A 48 7.19 18.35 -28.32
CA SER A 48 8.00 17.14 -28.18
C SER A 48 9.49 17.44 -28.34
N ASP A 49 10.37 16.75 -27.61
CA ASP A 49 11.62 16.17 -28.14
C ASP A 49 12.42 15.45 -27.03
N HIS A 50 12.67 14.14 -27.20
CA HIS A 50 13.95 13.46 -26.95
C HIS A 50 13.87 11.93 -27.22
N PRO A 51 14.90 11.30 -27.84
CA PRO A 51 14.82 9.92 -28.34
C PRO A 51 15.19 8.84 -27.30
N LEU A 52 14.39 7.77 -27.26
CA LEU A 52 14.58 6.56 -26.46
C LEU A 52 15.73 5.68 -27.01
N ARG A 53 16.66 5.26 -26.14
CA ARG A 53 17.63 4.18 -26.41
C ARG A 53 17.10 2.84 -25.90
N LEU A 54 16.93 1.89 -26.83
CA LEU A 54 16.63 0.48 -26.57
C LEU A 54 17.88 -0.26 -26.09
N VAL A 55 17.77 -0.97 -24.98
CA VAL A 55 18.72 -2.02 -24.57
C VAL A 55 17.96 -3.35 -24.51
N ARG A 56 18.35 -4.31 -25.36
CA ARG A 56 17.87 -5.69 -25.35
C ARG A 56 18.53 -6.47 -24.21
N SER A 57 17.80 -7.40 -23.61
CA SER A 57 18.38 -8.63 -23.07
C SER A 57 17.39 -9.81 -23.19
N PRO A 58 17.87 -11.05 -23.36
CA PRO A 58 17.12 -12.15 -23.94
C PRO A 58 16.60 -13.15 -22.90
N GLY A 59 15.47 -13.80 -23.18
CA GLY A 59 14.97 -14.92 -22.40
C GLY A 59 13.78 -15.59 -23.09
N GLN A 60 14.06 -16.62 -23.89
CA GLN A 60 13.07 -17.42 -24.61
C GLN A 60 12.26 -18.31 -23.66
N CYS A 61 11.00 -18.50 -24.05
CA CYS A 61 10.05 -19.46 -23.48
C CYS A 61 10.37 -20.87 -23.99
N VAL A 62 10.41 -21.88 -23.10
CA VAL A 62 10.38 -23.30 -23.47
C VAL A 62 9.28 -23.98 -22.68
N ARG A 63 8.41 -24.66 -23.41
CA ARG A 63 7.24 -25.45 -22.98
C ARG A 63 7.73 -26.86 -22.59
N SER A 64 7.23 -27.46 -21.52
CA SER A 64 7.23 -28.92 -21.37
C SER A 64 5.95 -29.41 -20.70
N GLU A 65 5.25 -30.31 -21.39
CA GLU A 65 4.05 -30.99 -20.92
C GLU A 65 4.39 -32.25 -20.09
N SER A 66 3.47 -32.56 -19.16
CA SER A 66 3.19 -33.87 -18.56
C SER A 66 4.13 -34.41 -17.46
N THR A 67 3.63 -34.48 -16.22
CA THR A 67 3.11 -35.72 -15.56
C THR A 67 2.94 -35.54 -14.04
N GLY A 68 1.78 -35.98 -13.53
CA GLY A 68 1.64 -36.70 -12.25
C GLY A 68 1.72 -35.94 -10.92
N TRP A 69 0.57 -35.79 -10.25
CA TRP A 69 0.50 -35.46 -8.84
C TRP A 69 1.05 -36.60 -7.97
N SER A 70 1.97 -36.30 -7.03
CA SER A 70 2.12 -37.08 -5.80
C SER A 70 2.49 -36.18 -4.62
N ARG A 71 1.75 -36.31 -3.52
CA ARG A 71 2.07 -35.69 -2.23
C ARG A 71 3.38 -36.26 -1.70
N ARG A 72 4.39 -35.42 -1.48
CA ARG A 72 5.51 -35.73 -0.58
C ARG A 72 5.85 -34.51 0.27
N SER A 73 5.77 -34.74 1.57
CA SER A 73 6.25 -33.88 2.65
C SER A 73 7.73 -33.56 2.42
N VAL A 74 8.08 -32.29 2.32
CA VAL A 74 9.49 -31.85 2.22
C VAL A 74 10.03 -31.66 3.63
N ILE A 75 10.80 -32.64 4.08
CA ILE A 75 11.77 -32.52 5.17
C ILE A 75 12.99 -31.80 4.56
N TRP A 76 13.39 -30.67 5.11
CA TRP A 76 14.60 -29.98 4.68
C TRP A 76 15.83 -30.83 5.03
N SER A 77 16.51 -31.34 4.00
CA SER A 77 17.89 -31.81 4.09
C SER A 77 18.79 -30.72 3.50
N VAL A 78 19.78 -30.27 4.28
CA VAL A 78 20.80 -29.33 3.79
C VAL A 78 21.90 -30.16 3.13
N GLN A 79 21.93 -30.15 1.80
CA GLN A 79 23.11 -30.55 1.04
C GLN A 79 24.21 -29.50 1.23
N THR A 80 25.35 -29.91 1.79
CA THR A 80 26.56 -29.09 1.82
C THR A 80 27.31 -29.29 0.51
N GLY A 81 27.05 -28.40 -0.45
CA GLY A 81 27.89 -28.23 -1.63
C GLY A 81 29.14 -27.44 -1.30
N GLU A 82 30.29 -27.94 -1.74
CA GLU A 82 31.61 -27.33 -1.58
C GLU A 82 31.64 -25.89 -2.11
N SER A 83 31.87 -24.93 -1.23
CA SER A 83 32.49 -23.65 -1.60
C SER A 83 33.34 -23.13 -0.46
N THR A 84 34.56 -22.77 -0.83
CA THR A 84 35.69 -22.40 0.03
C THR A 84 35.48 -21.01 0.65
N GLY A 85 35.21 -20.95 1.95
CA GLY A 85 35.15 -19.74 2.77
C GLY A 85 35.07 -20.12 4.25
N PRO A 86 35.48 -19.25 5.21
CA PRO A 86 35.60 -19.63 6.62
C PRO A 86 34.21 -19.91 7.22
N GLY A 87 33.86 -21.19 7.29
CA GLY A 87 32.59 -21.67 7.84
C GLY A 87 32.63 -21.78 9.37
N TRP A 88 31.55 -21.35 10.01
CA TRP A 88 31.32 -21.55 11.43
C TRP A 88 30.76 -22.96 11.67
N LEU A 89 31.49 -23.78 12.44
CA LEU A 89 31.02 -25.07 12.92
C LEU A 89 30.36 -24.89 14.29
N VAL A 90 29.05 -25.12 14.37
CA VAL A 90 28.31 -25.16 15.64
C VAL A 90 28.50 -26.54 16.27
N ARG A 91 29.24 -26.61 17.39
CA ARG A 91 29.22 -27.76 18.30
C ARG A 91 28.72 -27.27 19.67
N SER A 92 27.41 -27.41 19.87
CA SER A 92 26.68 -27.17 21.13
C SER A 92 26.56 -25.69 21.59
N PRO A 93 25.53 -25.33 22.38
CA PRO A 93 25.23 -23.94 22.69
C PRO A 93 26.30 -23.32 23.60
N GLY A 94 26.91 -22.21 23.17
CA GLY A 94 27.56 -21.27 24.10
C GLY A 94 29.08 -21.08 24.01
N GLN A 95 29.81 -21.67 23.05
CA GLN A 95 31.24 -21.38 22.89
C GLN A 95 31.66 -21.26 21.41
N PHE A 96 32.23 -20.10 21.04
CA PHE A 96 32.83 -19.87 19.72
C PHE A 96 34.36 -19.82 19.86
N VAL A 97 35.07 -20.71 19.17
CA VAL A 97 36.54 -20.69 19.08
C VAL A 97 36.95 -20.43 17.63
N ARG A 98 37.85 -19.46 17.42
CA ARG A 98 38.45 -19.16 16.13
C ARG A 98 39.64 -20.09 15.91
N SER A 99 39.64 -20.84 14.81
CA SER A 99 40.80 -21.63 14.36
C SER A 99 41.67 -20.74 13.47
N ASP A 100 42.87 -20.39 13.95
CA ASP A 100 43.88 -19.75 13.10
C ASP A 100 44.81 -20.84 12.53
N ARG A 101 44.81 -20.89 11.19
CA ARG A 101 45.59 -21.65 10.19
C ARG A 101 46.76 -22.55 10.65
N GLY A 102 46.90 -23.67 9.93
CA GLY A 102 48.20 -24.10 9.41
C GLY A 102 48.54 -25.58 9.58
N ASN A 103 48.25 -26.35 8.54
CA ASN A 103 49.01 -27.50 8.02
C ASN A 103 50.13 -28.08 8.91
N ASP A 104 49.96 -29.31 9.41
CA ASP A 104 51.05 -30.29 9.48
C ASP A 104 50.48 -31.71 9.72
N GLN A 105 50.61 -32.56 8.70
CA GLN A 105 50.52 -34.01 8.85
C GLN A 105 51.75 -34.50 9.62
N ALA A 106 51.60 -34.93 10.88
CA ALA A 106 52.56 -35.86 11.50
C ALA A 106 52.01 -36.50 12.78
N ARG A 107 52.14 -37.84 12.84
CA ARG A 107 52.26 -38.69 14.04
C ARG A 107 51.04 -38.88 14.96
N LEU A 108 50.34 -39.98 14.69
CA LEU A 108 49.78 -40.86 15.72
C LEU A 108 50.91 -41.46 16.57
N THR A 109 51.12 -40.98 17.81
CA THR A 109 51.70 -41.78 18.90
C THR A 109 51.34 -41.23 20.29
N ARG A 110 50.63 -42.08 21.06
CA ARG A 110 50.64 -42.34 22.52
C ARG A 110 50.88 -41.21 23.56
N SER A 111 49.91 -41.16 24.48
CA SER A 111 49.98 -40.96 25.94
C SER A 111 50.79 -39.80 26.52
N ARG A 112 50.09 -38.78 27.06
CA ARG A 112 50.54 -37.99 28.23
C ARG A 112 49.35 -37.56 29.11
N SER A 113 49.65 -37.51 30.40
CA SER A 113 48.84 -37.33 31.61
C SER A 113 47.93 -36.08 31.64
N PRO A 114 46.93 -36.00 32.55
CA PRO A 114 46.06 -34.83 32.64
C PRO A 114 46.83 -33.62 33.19
N GLY A 115 47.17 -32.70 32.29
CA GLY A 115 47.77 -31.40 32.62
C GLY A 115 46.70 -30.35 32.87
N GLN A 116 46.89 -29.57 33.93
CA GLN A 116 46.10 -28.43 34.39
C GLN A 116 45.47 -27.57 33.27
N PHE A 117 44.14 -27.42 33.32
CA PHE A 117 43.44 -26.36 32.61
C PHE A 117 43.89 -24.99 33.16
N ARG A 118 44.57 -24.18 32.34
CA ARG A 118 44.74 -22.76 32.62
C ARG A 118 43.40 -22.06 32.40
N SER A 119 42.91 -21.34 33.41
CA SER A 119 41.72 -20.50 33.29
C SER A 119 41.97 -19.41 32.25
N VAL A 120 41.15 -19.40 31.20
CA VAL A 120 41.08 -18.27 30.28
C VAL A 120 40.28 -17.20 31.01
N GLY A 121 40.90 -16.08 31.35
CA GLY A 121 40.23 -14.95 32.00
C GLY A 121 39.06 -14.41 31.15
N PRO A 122 38.09 -13.71 31.76
CA PRO A 122 36.90 -13.27 31.06
C PRO A 122 37.28 -12.29 29.95
N VAL A 123 37.10 -12.73 28.70
CA VAL A 123 37.18 -11.83 27.55
C VAL A 123 35.93 -10.96 27.61
N ALA A 124 36.02 -9.81 28.28
CA ALA A 124 35.04 -8.75 28.20
C ALA A 124 35.05 -8.18 26.77
N ARG A 125 34.41 -8.89 25.83
CA ARG A 125 34.05 -8.30 24.55
C ARG A 125 32.97 -7.27 24.85
N SER A 126 33.38 -6.00 24.84
CA SER A 126 32.48 -4.86 24.68
C SER A 126 31.49 -5.20 23.58
N VAL A 127 30.26 -5.57 23.96
CA VAL A 127 29.13 -5.64 23.04
C VAL A 127 29.00 -4.21 22.52
N ARG A 128 29.42 -3.98 21.27
CA ARG A 128 29.17 -2.67 20.64
C ARG A 128 27.65 -2.49 20.69
N PRO A 129 27.13 -1.37 21.20
CA PRO A 129 25.71 -1.12 21.14
C PRO A 129 25.28 -1.28 19.68
N PHE A 130 24.18 -2.00 19.47
CA PHE A 130 23.56 -2.14 18.16
C PHE A 130 23.34 -0.73 17.63
N ARG A 131 24.14 -0.31 16.64
CA ARG A 131 23.86 0.93 15.93
C ARG A 131 22.73 0.59 14.97
N PRO A 132 21.56 1.23 15.08
CA PRO A 132 20.55 1.10 14.04
C PRO A 132 21.22 1.42 12.70
N VAL A 133 20.89 0.65 11.68
CA VAL A 133 21.32 0.96 10.32
C VAL A 133 20.64 2.28 9.97
N ASN A 134 21.38 3.38 10.12
CA ASN A 134 20.92 4.69 9.67
C ASN A 134 20.74 4.61 8.16
N ARG A 135 19.49 4.54 7.71
CA ARG A 135 19.15 5.00 6.36
C ARG A 135 19.53 6.47 6.31
N THR A 136 20.43 6.83 5.42
CA THR A 136 20.94 8.20 5.25
C THR A 136 20.05 9.04 4.33
N GLY A 137 18.81 8.61 4.10
CA GLY A 137 17.76 9.39 3.42
C GLY A 137 16.67 9.81 4.41
N PRO A 138 15.81 10.78 4.06
CA PRO A 138 14.60 11.04 4.83
C PRO A 138 13.82 9.73 5.01
N VAL A 139 13.38 9.49 6.24
CA VAL A 139 12.64 8.26 6.56
C VAL A 139 11.18 8.54 6.28
N ASP A 140 10.65 7.93 5.21
CA ASP A 140 9.24 8.10 4.87
C ASP A 140 8.36 7.75 6.07
N ARG A 141 7.46 8.67 6.41
CA ARG A 141 6.54 8.58 7.53
C ARG A 141 5.11 8.54 7.03
N ILE A 142 4.43 7.44 7.34
CA ILE A 142 3.00 7.28 7.08
C ILE A 142 2.25 7.35 8.42
N THR A 143 1.18 8.13 8.46
CA THR A 143 0.19 8.08 9.55
C THR A 143 -1.08 7.37 9.08
N ILE A 144 -1.63 6.48 9.89
CA ILE A 144 -2.96 5.91 9.66
C ILE A 144 -3.89 6.34 10.80
N VAL A 145 -4.97 7.02 10.44
CA VAL A 145 -6.02 7.45 11.38
C VAL A 145 -7.20 6.49 11.28
N GLY A 146 -7.39 5.69 12.32
CA GLY A 146 -8.49 4.71 12.49
C GLY A 146 -8.01 3.25 12.43
N MET A 147 -7.85 2.62 13.58
CA MET A 147 -7.47 1.21 13.76
C MET A 147 -8.69 0.26 13.78
N GLY A 148 -9.62 0.51 12.87
CA GLY A 148 -10.66 -0.45 12.49
C GLY A 148 -10.09 -1.57 11.61
N GLN A 149 -10.95 -2.47 11.12
CA GLN A 149 -10.53 -3.60 10.28
C GLN A 149 -9.74 -3.15 9.03
N VAL A 150 -10.19 -2.08 8.38
CA VAL A 150 -9.49 -1.48 7.22
C VAL A 150 -8.10 -0.97 7.62
N GLY A 151 -8.00 -0.20 8.70
CA GLY A 151 -6.73 0.34 9.19
C GLY A 151 -5.70 -0.76 9.49
N LEU A 152 -6.13 -1.84 10.17
CA LEU A 152 -5.27 -3.01 10.42
C LEU A 152 -4.82 -3.69 9.13
N GLY A 153 -5.70 -3.77 8.12
CA GLY A 153 -5.36 -4.24 6.78
C GLY A 153 -4.28 -3.38 6.12
N CYS A 154 -4.39 -2.05 6.24
CA CYS A 154 -3.40 -1.10 5.72
C CYS A 154 -2.05 -1.25 6.43
N VAL A 155 -2.03 -1.30 7.77
CA VAL A 155 -0.81 -1.49 8.57
C VAL A 155 -0.08 -2.77 8.13
N CYS A 156 -0.81 -3.89 8.09
CA CYS A 156 -0.25 -5.18 7.70
C CYS A 156 0.34 -5.14 6.28
N ALA A 157 -0.37 -4.53 5.32
CA ALA A 157 0.09 -4.42 3.94
C ALA A 157 1.31 -3.50 3.78
N ILE A 158 1.38 -2.41 4.56
CA ILE A 158 2.50 -1.46 4.55
C ILE A 158 3.77 -2.06 5.15
N LEU A 159 3.64 -2.73 6.30
CA LEU A 159 4.77 -3.39 6.97
C LEU A 159 5.33 -4.54 6.14
N ASN A 160 4.48 -5.43 5.62
CA ASN A 160 4.94 -6.59 4.83
C ASN A 160 5.53 -6.24 3.46
N GLN A 161 5.33 -5.00 2.99
CA GLN A 161 5.90 -4.50 1.74
C GLN A 161 7.04 -3.50 1.98
N ASP A 162 7.44 -3.31 3.24
CA ASP A 162 8.54 -2.44 3.66
C ASP A 162 8.44 -1.00 3.12
N ILE A 163 7.23 -0.43 3.10
CA ILE A 163 6.95 0.83 2.39
C ILE A 163 7.51 2.06 3.09
N CYS A 164 7.55 2.09 4.43
CA CYS A 164 7.96 3.26 5.19
C CYS A 164 8.86 2.89 6.37
N GLY A 165 9.65 3.84 6.87
CA GLY A 165 10.49 3.62 8.04
C GLY A 165 9.88 4.14 9.34
N THR A 166 8.84 4.98 9.29
CA THR A 166 8.01 5.31 10.45
C THR A 166 6.53 5.14 10.12
N LEU A 167 5.81 4.43 10.99
CA LEU A 167 4.37 4.24 10.89
C LEU A 167 3.70 4.73 12.18
N ALA A 168 2.94 5.83 12.08
CA ALA A 168 2.18 6.38 13.20
C ALA A 168 0.71 5.92 13.13
N LEU A 169 0.19 5.41 14.24
CA LEU A 169 -1.14 4.85 14.37
C LEU A 169 -1.96 5.72 15.32
N ILE A 170 -3.12 6.20 14.85
CA ILE A 170 -4.00 7.04 15.65
C ILE A 170 -5.38 6.41 15.72
N ASP A 171 -5.91 6.24 16.93
CA ASP A 171 -7.29 5.84 17.18
C ASP A 171 -7.76 6.30 18.56
N ILE A 172 -9.05 6.62 18.69
CA ILE A 172 -9.66 7.02 19.97
C ILE A 172 -9.75 5.87 20.97
N ALA A 173 -9.71 4.62 20.51
CA ALA A 173 -9.77 3.42 21.33
C ALA A 173 -8.38 3.06 21.87
N ALA A 174 -7.82 3.89 22.76
CA ALA A 174 -6.43 3.82 23.24
C ALA A 174 -5.97 2.41 23.67
N LYS A 175 -6.79 1.66 24.44
CA LYS A 175 -6.43 0.29 24.87
C LYS A 175 -6.31 -0.70 23.70
N LYS A 176 -7.22 -0.59 22.72
CA LYS A 176 -7.16 -1.43 21.53
C LYS A 176 -5.93 -1.06 20.72
N LEU A 177 -5.73 0.24 20.47
CA LEU A 177 -4.59 0.77 19.75
C LEU A 177 -3.25 0.30 20.35
N GLU A 178 -3.09 0.36 21.67
CA GLU A 178 -1.90 -0.14 22.36
C GLU A 178 -1.68 -1.65 22.13
N GLY A 179 -2.76 -2.43 22.16
CA GLY A 179 -2.71 -3.87 21.86
C GLY A 179 -2.25 -4.16 20.43
N GLU A 180 -2.87 -3.50 19.45
CA GLU A 180 -2.53 -3.65 18.02
C GLU A 180 -1.07 -3.23 17.76
N ALA A 181 -0.64 -2.11 18.32
CA ALA A 181 0.74 -1.62 18.17
C ALA A 181 1.77 -2.61 18.73
N LYS A 182 1.50 -3.20 19.91
CA LYS A 182 2.37 -4.23 20.50
C LYS A 182 2.41 -5.50 19.66
N ASP A 183 1.29 -5.91 19.08
CA ASP A 183 1.23 -7.09 18.22
C ASP A 183 2.11 -6.89 16.97
N PHE A 184 1.95 -5.76 16.27
CA PHE A 184 2.83 -5.44 15.14
C PHE A 184 4.31 -5.29 15.53
N GLN A 185 4.61 -4.73 16.70
CA GLN A 185 5.98 -4.64 17.21
C GLN A 185 6.61 -6.02 17.48
N GLN A 186 5.85 -7.02 17.94
CA GLN A 186 6.36 -8.39 18.08
C GLN A 186 6.75 -9.00 16.73
N GLY A 187 6.11 -8.54 15.64
CA GLY A 187 6.43 -8.92 14.26
C GLY A 187 7.66 -8.23 13.66
N SER A 188 8.32 -7.30 14.36
CA SER A 188 9.41 -6.47 13.80
C SER A 188 10.66 -7.23 13.32
N ALA A 189 10.78 -8.51 13.65
CA ALA A 189 11.86 -9.36 13.12
C ALA A 189 11.62 -9.84 11.68
N PHE A 190 10.39 -9.73 11.16
CA PHE A 190 9.98 -10.30 9.87
C PHE A 190 9.84 -9.28 8.74
N HIS A 191 9.99 -8.00 9.02
CA HIS A 191 9.97 -6.90 8.05
C HIS A 191 11.18 -5.97 8.28
N GLN A 192 11.39 -5.02 7.38
CA GLN A 192 12.45 -4.02 7.54
C GLN A 192 12.21 -3.15 8.77
N HIS A 193 13.27 -2.50 9.26
CA HIS A 193 13.15 -1.67 10.45
C HIS A 193 12.19 -0.49 10.21
N THR A 194 10.99 -0.62 10.74
CA THR A 194 9.94 0.40 10.76
C THR A 194 9.62 0.73 12.20
N GLN A 195 9.75 2.00 12.57
CA GLN A 195 9.34 2.49 13.88
C GLN A 195 7.81 2.61 13.93
N ILE A 196 7.17 1.85 14.81
CA ILE A 196 5.72 1.91 15.02
C ILE A 196 5.43 2.79 16.23
N LEU A 197 4.75 3.92 15.99
CA LEU A 197 4.28 4.86 16.99
C LEU A 197 2.76 4.75 17.10
N ALA A 198 2.20 4.83 18.30
CA ALA A 198 0.76 4.73 18.50
C ALA A 198 0.29 5.65 19.62
N SER A 199 -0.72 6.48 19.36
CA SER A 199 -1.32 7.37 20.35
C SER A 199 -2.78 7.69 20.02
N ASP A 200 -3.57 8.04 21.03
CA ASP A 200 -4.91 8.62 20.85
C ASP A 200 -4.86 10.14 20.56
N THR A 201 -3.66 10.73 20.59
CA THR A 201 -3.36 12.11 20.21
C THR A 201 -2.59 12.19 18.89
N TYR A 202 -2.65 13.35 18.21
CA TYR A 202 -2.09 13.53 16.86
C TYR A 202 -0.62 13.97 16.83
N ASP A 203 0.01 14.26 17.96
CA ASP A 203 1.42 14.64 18.03
C ASP A 203 2.35 13.55 17.48
N VAL A 204 1.99 12.27 17.62
CA VAL A 204 2.76 11.17 17.00
C VAL A 204 2.74 11.18 15.47
N SER A 205 1.82 11.92 14.85
CA SER A 205 1.75 12.06 13.38
C SER A 205 2.61 13.18 12.82
N GLU A 206 3.35 13.92 13.66
CA GLU A 206 4.13 15.09 13.22
C GLU A 206 5.00 14.79 11.99
N ASN A 207 5.05 15.71 11.02
CA ASN A 207 5.89 15.59 9.82
C ASN A 207 5.69 14.28 9.03
N SER A 208 4.44 13.82 8.90
CA SER A 208 4.11 12.70 8.01
C SER A 208 4.19 13.13 6.54
N ASP A 209 4.73 12.27 5.69
CA ASP A 209 4.72 12.45 4.24
C ASP A 209 3.34 12.09 3.67
N MET A 210 2.70 11.06 4.24
CA MET A 210 1.35 10.64 3.89
C MET A 210 0.50 10.36 5.12
N VAL A 211 -0.76 10.79 5.10
CA VAL A 211 -1.77 10.52 6.12
C VAL A 211 -2.94 9.78 5.49
N VAL A 212 -3.18 8.55 5.92
CA VAL A 212 -4.26 7.70 5.45
C VAL A 212 -5.41 7.76 6.46
N ILE A 213 -6.59 8.20 6.03
CA ILE A 213 -7.77 8.28 6.88
C ILE A 213 -8.70 7.11 6.57
N THR A 214 -8.73 6.14 7.49
CA THR A 214 -9.63 4.98 7.50
C THR A 214 -10.72 5.12 8.56
N ALA A 215 -10.63 6.13 9.43
CA ALA A 215 -11.58 6.43 10.48
C ALA A 215 -12.93 6.84 9.90
N GLY A 216 -13.96 6.13 10.32
CA GLY A 216 -15.33 6.37 9.91
C GLY A 216 -16.23 5.33 10.56
N VAL A 217 -17.52 5.52 10.36
CA VAL A 217 -18.55 4.61 10.85
C VAL A 217 -19.21 3.91 9.66
N ALA A 218 -19.57 2.65 9.87
CA ALA A 218 -20.33 1.88 8.91
C ALA A 218 -21.80 2.31 8.91
N GLN A 219 -22.45 2.13 7.76
CA GLN A 219 -23.89 2.33 7.62
C GLN A 219 -24.65 1.35 8.52
N GLN A 220 -25.62 1.86 9.27
CA GLN A 220 -26.51 1.03 10.06
C GLN A 220 -27.69 0.51 9.21
N PRO A 221 -28.28 -0.65 9.53
CA PRO A 221 -29.47 -1.13 8.84
C PRO A 221 -30.60 -0.08 8.89
N GLY A 222 -31.13 0.31 7.74
CA GLY A 222 -32.17 1.34 7.61
C GLY A 222 -31.67 2.79 7.65
N GLU A 223 -30.37 3.03 7.80
CA GLU A 223 -29.79 4.38 7.75
C GLU A 223 -29.75 4.93 6.32
N SER A 224 -30.13 6.21 6.16
CA SER A 224 -30.01 6.89 4.86
C SER A 224 -28.56 7.18 4.51
N ARG A 225 -28.23 7.19 3.21
CA ARG A 225 -26.88 7.55 2.73
C ARG A 225 -26.47 8.96 3.19
N LEU A 226 -27.42 9.88 3.30
CA LEU A 226 -27.18 11.24 3.77
C LEU A 226 -26.79 11.27 5.26
N SER A 227 -27.49 10.53 6.12
CA SER A 227 -27.14 10.41 7.55
C SER A 227 -25.72 9.86 7.75
N LEU A 228 -25.36 8.84 6.96
CA LEU A 228 -24.01 8.29 6.98
C LEU A 228 -22.95 9.33 6.61
N VAL A 229 -23.20 10.10 5.54
CA VAL A 229 -22.33 11.19 5.09
C VAL A 229 -22.16 12.23 6.20
N ASP A 230 -23.24 12.66 6.85
CA ASP A 230 -23.18 13.67 7.92
C ASP A 230 -22.35 13.19 9.12
N ARG A 231 -22.53 11.92 9.53
CA ARG A 231 -21.74 11.33 10.62
C ARG A 231 -20.25 11.27 10.28
N ASN A 232 -19.90 10.77 9.09
CA ASN A 232 -18.50 10.69 8.67
C ASN A 232 -17.88 12.07 8.41
N ALA A 233 -18.65 13.03 7.91
CA ALA A 233 -18.22 14.42 7.78
C ALA A 233 -17.91 15.06 9.14
N ASN A 234 -18.72 14.78 10.17
CA ASN A 234 -18.48 15.27 11.53
C ASN A 234 -17.25 14.63 12.17
N ILE A 235 -16.90 13.40 11.80
CA ILE A 235 -15.63 12.77 12.19
C ILE A 235 -14.47 13.47 11.48
N LEU A 236 -14.53 13.66 10.17
CA LEU A 236 -13.48 14.36 9.41
C LEU A 236 -13.24 15.79 9.88
N LYS A 237 -14.29 16.53 10.27
CA LYS A 237 -14.16 17.88 10.87
C LYS A 237 -13.31 17.91 12.14
N LYS A 238 -13.21 16.80 12.86
CA LYS A 238 -12.36 16.66 14.05
C LYS A 238 -10.94 16.20 13.70
N ILE A 239 -10.81 15.34 12.69
CA ILE A 239 -9.53 14.75 12.27
C ILE A 239 -8.69 15.77 11.49
N MET A 240 -9.27 16.42 10.48
CA MET A 240 -8.54 17.24 9.51
C MET A 240 -7.74 18.38 10.17
N PRO A 241 -8.29 19.18 11.11
CA PRO A 241 -7.53 20.25 11.74
C PRO A 241 -6.30 19.73 12.50
N GLU A 242 -6.41 18.60 13.20
CA GLU A 242 -5.29 18.00 13.92
C GLU A 242 -4.24 17.46 12.95
N VAL A 243 -4.65 16.78 11.88
CA VAL A 243 -3.74 16.29 10.83
C VAL A 243 -2.93 17.45 10.22
N LEU A 244 -3.60 18.54 9.85
CA LEU A 244 -2.96 19.69 9.21
C LEU A 244 -2.07 20.48 10.18
N LYS A 245 -2.40 20.47 11.47
CA LYS A 245 -1.60 21.09 12.53
C LYS A 245 -0.23 20.41 12.68
N TYR A 246 -0.19 19.08 12.70
CA TYR A 246 1.04 18.32 12.92
C TYR A 246 1.77 17.96 11.62
N SER A 247 1.04 17.86 10.50
CA SER A 247 1.58 17.49 9.19
C SER A 247 1.06 18.38 8.06
N PRO A 248 1.43 19.67 8.04
CA PRO A 248 0.93 20.62 7.05
C PRO A 248 1.36 20.31 5.60
N ASN A 249 2.39 19.49 5.40
CA ASN A 249 2.93 19.14 4.08
C ASN A 249 2.50 17.73 3.60
N ALA A 250 1.76 16.99 4.45
CA ALA A 250 1.36 15.62 4.15
C ALA A 250 0.46 15.56 2.92
N THR A 251 0.58 14.47 2.19
CA THR A 251 -0.45 14.03 1.27
C THR A 251 -1.52 13.25 2.04
N ILE A 252 -2.79 13.57 1.83
CA ILE A 252 -3.93 13.00 2.56
C ILE A 252 -4.68 12.03 1.65
N LEU A 253 -4.69 10.76 2.03
CA LEU A 253 -5.40 9.68 1.36
C LEU A 253 -6.67 9.30 2.14
N ILE A 254 -7.84 9.53 1.54
CA ILE A 254 -9.13 9.17 2.13
C ILE A 254 -9.54 7.76 1.71
N VAL A 255 -9.70 6.87 2.68
CA VAL A 255 -10.23 5.51 2.48
C VAL A 255 -11.64 5.38 3.04
N SER A 256 -12.01 6.22 4.01
CA SER A 256 -13.33 6.23 4.63
C SER A 256 -14.47 6.45 3.65
N ASN A 257 -15.53 5.64 3.77
CA ASN A 257 -16.67 5.68 2.88
C ASN A 257 -17.80 6.62 3.35
N PRO A 258 -18.58 7.20 2.42
CA PRO A 258 -18.45 7.12 0.96
C PRO A 258 -17.24 7.92 0.43
N CYS A 259 -16.29 7.22 -0.20
CA CYS A 259 -14.93 7.71 -0.43
C CYS A 259 -14.87 9.03 -1.22
N ASP A 260 -15.64 9.15 -2.30
CA ASP A 260 -15.59 10.34 -3.17
C ASP A 260 -16.10 11.59 -2.46
N ILE A 261 -17.22 11.46 -1.73
CA ILE A 261 -17.81 12.57 -0.96
C ILE A 261 -16.90 12.94 0.22
N MET A 262 -16.36 11.94 0.92
CA MET A 262 -15.43 12.17 2.03
C MET A 262 -14.14 12.86 1.55
N THR A 263 -13.66 12.53 0.36
CA THR A 263 -12.52 13.20 -0.30
C THR A 263 -12.84 14.66 -0.60
N ALA A 264 -14.00 14.94 -1.18
CA ALA A 264 -14.42 16.32 -1.46
C ALA A 264 -14.57 17.16 -0.17
N ILE A 265 -15.09 16.56 0.91
CA ILE A 265 -15.20 17.21 2.22
C ILE A 265 -13.82 17.44 2.82
N ALA A 266 -12.93 16.45 2.80
CA ALA A 266 -11.57 16.58 3.30
C ALA A 266 -10.80 17.69 2.56
N ALA A 267 -10.91 17.77 1.24
CA ALA A 267 -10.30 18.83 0.45
C ALA A 267 -10.84 20.22 0.82
N LYS A 268 -12.15 20.36 1.07
CA LYS A 268 -12.74 21.62 1.56
C LYS A 268 -12.25 21.97 2.97
N LEU A 269 -12.12 20.98 3.86
CA LEU A 269 -11.62 21.18 5.22
C LEU A 269 -10.12 21.51 5.26
N ALA A 270 -9.34 21.05 4.28
CA ALA A 270 -7.93 21.41 4.13
C ALA A 270 -7.74 22.91 3.84
N GLY A 271 -8.74 23.53 3.22
CA GLY A 271 -8.76 24.96 2.94
C GLY A 271 -8.09 25.33 1.61
N PRO A 272 -8.29 26.56 1.15
CA PRO A 272 -7.85 27.02 -0.18
C PRO A 272 -6.33 27.10 -0.32
N ASP A 273 -5.59 27.27 0.79
CA ASP A 273 -4.13 27.39 0.80
C ASP A 273 -3.44 26.01 0.76
N PHE A 274 -4.20 24.92 0.92
CA PHE A 274 -3.63 23.58 0.85
C PHE A 274 -3.37 23.20 -0.62
N PRO A 275 -2.16 22.72 -0.97
CA PRO A 275 -1.82 22.48 -2.37
C PRO A 275 -2.81 21.54 -3.06
N GLN A 276 -3.25 21.92 -4.25
CA GLN A 276 -4.14 21.06 -5.05
C GLN A 276 -3.47 19.71 -5.35
N GLY A 277 -4.25 18.65 -5.37
CA GLY A 277 -3.75 17.28 -5.58
C GLY A 277 -3.12 16.63 -4.36
N LYS A 278 -2.96 17.33 -3.22
CA LYS A 278 -2.50 16.73 -1.96
C LYS A 278 -3.60 16.02 -1.17
N VAL A 279 -4.88 16.15 -1.55
CA VAL A 279 -5.98 15.38 -0.97
C VAL A 279 -6.62 14.55 -2.07
N PHE A 280 -6.64 13.23 -1.91
CA PHE A 280 -7.29 12.32 -2.85
C PHE A 280 -7.87 11.09 -2.13
N GLY A 281 -8.79 10.41 -2.81
CA GLY A 281 -9.45 9.20 -2.30
C GLY A 281 -8.82 7.94 -2.87
N ALA A 282 -8.98 6.83 -2.16
CA ALA A 282 -8.67 5.51 -2.72
C ALA A 282 -9.55 5.19 -3.95
N GLY A 283 -10.78 5.73 -3.98
CA GLY A 283 -11.70 5.70 -5.11
C GLY A 283 -11.88 4.30 -5.70
N THR A 284 -11.75 4.20 -7.02
CA THR A 284 -11.95 2.97 -7.80
C THR A 284 -10.67 2.14 -7.98
N CYS A 285 -9.60 2.40 -7.20
CA CYS A 285 -8.34 1.63 -7.31
C CYS A 285 -8.57 0.13 -7.02
N LEU A 286 -9.27 -0.19 -5.94
CA LEU A 286 -9.61 -1.56 -5.61
C LEU A 286 -10.60 -2.18 -6.61
N ASP A 287 -11.57 -1.40 -7.09
CA ASP A 287 -12.54 -1.88 -8.09
C ASP A 287 -11.86 -2.23 -9.41
N THR A 288 -10.87 -1.41 -9.80
CA THR A 288 -10.00 -1.70 -10.95
C THR A 288 -9.22 -3.00 -10.76
N SER A 289 -8.66 -3.24 -9.57
CA SER A 289 -7.97 -4.50 -9.26
C SER A 289 -8.92 -5.72 -9.33
N ARG A 290 -10.15 -5.58 -8.80
CA ARG A 290 -11.19 -6.62 -8.90
C ARG A 290 -11.57 -6.90 -10.35
N PHE A 291 -11.74 -5.84 -11.15
CA PHE A 291 -12.07 -5.93 -12.56
C PHE A 291 -11.02 -6.69 -13.35
N GLN A 292 -9.74 -6.32 -13.19
CA GLN A 292 -8.62 -7.02 -13.81
C GLN A 292 -8.56 -8.49 -13.39
N THR A 293 -8.79 -8.76 -12.09
CA THR A 293 -8.80 -10.13 -11.54
C THR A 293 -9.89 -11.00 -12.16
N LEU A 294 -11.12 -10.48 -12.28
CA LEU A 294 -12.25 -11.25 -12.84
C LEU A 294 -12.10 -11.51 -14.34
N ILE A 295 -11.56 -10.55 -15.10
CA ILE A 295 -11.21 -10.77 -16.52
C ILE A 295 -10.14 -11.86 -16.62
N ALA A 296 -9.08 -11.74 -15.83
CA ALA A 296 -7.98 -12.70 -15.82
C ALA A 296 -8.47 -14.12 -15.47
N GLN A 297 -9.35 -14.26 -14.48
CA GLN A 297 -9.97 -15.53 -14.11
C GLN A 297 -10.82 -16.12 -15.25
N THR A 298 -11.54 -15.28 -15.99
CA THR A 298 -12.35 -15.72 -17.13
C THR A 298 -11.47 -16.28 -18.26
N MET A 299 -10.22 -15.80 -18.37
CA MET A 299 -9.28 -16.16 -19.43
C MET A 299 -8.16 -17.11 -18.96
N ASP A 300 -8.17 -17.54 -17.69
CA ASP A 300 -7.10 -18.33 -17.05
C ASP A 300 -5.71 -17.69 -17.15
N LEU A 301 -5.62 -16.40 -16.80
CA LEU A 301 -4.40 -15.60 -16.83
C LEU A 301 -4.02 -15.03 -15.46
N ASP A 302 -2.76 -14.61 -15.32
CA ASP A 302 -2.34 -13.77 -14.20
C ASP A 302 -2.96 -12.36 -14.34
N PRO A 303 -3.63 -11.81 -13.31
CA PRO A 303 -4.20 -10.46 -13.33
C PRO A 303 -3.23 -9.35 -13.72
N LYS A 304 -1.91 -9.53 -13.49
CA LYS A 304 -0.89 -8.55 -13.89
C LYS A 304 -0.76 -8.38 -15.40
N ASN A 305 -1.24 -9.35 -16.18
CA ASN A 305 -1.28 -9.28 -17.64
C ASN A 305 -2.57 -8.65 -18.18
N VAL A 306 -3.51 -8.28 -17.30
CA VAL A 306 -4.75 -7.60 -17.68
C VAL A 306 -4.66 -6.15 -17.27
N HIS A 307 -4.86 -5.27 -18.24
CA HIS A 307 -4.92 -3.83 -18.04
C HIS A 307 -6.33 -3.35 -18.36
N GLY A 308 -6.86 -2.47 -17.54
CA GLY A 308 -8.23 -1.98 -17.65
C GLY A 308 -8.55 -1.17 -16.42
N TYR A 309 -9.57 -0.31 -16.52
CA TYR A 309 -9.87 0.68 -15.49
C TYR A 309 -11.36 0.73 -15.20
N ILE A 310 -11.69 0.85 -13.91
CA ILE A 310 -12.98 1.35 -13.46
C ILE A 310 -12.77 2.79 -12.99
N ILE A 311 -13.60 3.70 -13.47
CA ILE A 311 -13.55 5.13 -13.14
C ILE A 311 -14.93 5.63 -12.68
N GLY A 312 -15.01 6.91 -12.30
CA GLY A 312 -16.26 7.52 -11.84
C GLY A 312 -16.45 7.37 -10.34
N GLU A 313 -17.71 7.32 -9.91
CA GLU A 313 -18.08 7.12 -8.49
C GLU A 313 -17.68 5.71 -8.04
N HIS A 314 -17.08 5.58 -6.86
CA HIS A 314 -16.88 4.30 -6.21
C HIS A 314 -18.22 3.68 -5.80
N GLY A 315 -18.50 2.47 -6.31
CA GLY A 315 -19.71 1.70 -6.00
C GLY A 315 -20.59 1.46 -7.23
N ASP A 316 -21.90 1.48 -7.01
CA ASP A 316 -22.89 1.01 -7.98
C ASP A 316 -22.90 1.80 -9.31
N SER A 317 -22.55 3.09 -9.27
CA SER A 317 -22.49 3.97 -10.45
C SER A 317 -21.12 3.95 -11.16
N SER A 318 -20.22 3.05 -10.78
CA SER A 318 -18.87 2.98 -11.35
C SER A 318 -18.89 2.61 -12.84
N ILE A 319 -17.92 3.12 -13.60
CA ILE A 319 -17.87 3.02 -15.06
C ILE A 319 -16.69 2.14 -15.49
N PRO A 320 -16.92 0.95 -16.06
CA PRO A 320 -15.87 0.14 -16.67
C PRO A 320 -15.48 0.72 -18.03
N VAL A 321 -14.19 1.07 -18.20
CA VAL A 321 -13.69 1.65 -19.45
C VAL A 321 -13.29 0.52 -20.42
N TRP A 322 -14.29 -0.15 -20.99
CA TRP A 322 -14.11 -1.32 -21.86
C TRP A 322 -13.16 -1.09 -23.04
N SER A 323 -13.22 0.10 -23.66
CA SER A 323 -12.36 0.51 -24.76
C SER A 323 -10.86 0.57 -24.41
N SER A 324 -10.53 0.63 -23.11
CA SER A 324 -9.14 0.66 -22.63
C SER A 324 -8.59 -0.72 -22.25
N VAL A 325 -9.46 -1.75 -22.23
CA VAL A 325 -9.09 -3.06 -21.69
C VAL A 325 -8.15 -3.76 -22.64
N ARG A 326 -7.01 -4.23 -22.10
CA ARG A 326 -5.97 -4.94 -22.82
C ARG A 326 -5.57 -6.20 -22.07
N VAL A 327 -5.27 -7.24 -22.82
CA VAL A 327 -4.67 -8.49 -22.32
C VAL A 327 -3.29 -8.61 -22.97
N GLY A 328 -2.26 -8.47 -22.14
CA GLY A 328 -0.91 -8.18 -22.62
C GLY A 328 -0.91 -6.91 -23.47
N ALA A 329 -0.44 -7.02 -24.72
CA ALA A 329 -0.39 -5.89 -25.65
C ALA A 329 -1.66 -5.72 -26.50
N LEU A 330 -2.60 -6.67 -26.45
CA LEU A 330 -3.75 -6.71 -27.36
C LEU A 330 -4.99 -6.13 -26.70
N PRO A 331 -5.81 -5.35 -27.42
CA PRO A 331 -7.11 -4.93 -26.92
C PRO A 331 -8.02 -6.15 -26.70
N LEU A 332 -8.84 -6.12 -25.66
CA LEU A 332 -9.82 -7.17 -25.41
C LEU A 332 -11.02 -7.09 -26.37
N LEU A 333 -11.37 -5.87 -26.77
CA LEU A 333 -12.46 -5.55 -27.69
C LEU A 333 -11.92 -4.72 -28.85
N GLU A 334 -12.41 -4.99 -30.06
CA GLU A 334 -12.11 -4.16 -31.21
C GLU A 334 -12.78 -2.77 -31.08
N PRO A 335 -12.26 -1.71 -31.73
CA PRO A 335 -12.88 -0.39 -31.69
C PRO A 335 -14.35 -0.42 -32.14
N GLY A 336 -15.26 -0.01 -31.25
CA GLY A 336 -16.71 0.00 -31.49
C GLY A 336 -17.41 -1.33 -31.19
N GLU A 337 -16.69 -2.35 -30.75
CA GLU A 337 -17.27 -3.58 -30.23
C GLU A 337 -17.81 -3.36 -28.81
N GLU A 338 -19.06 -3.78 -28.59
CA GLU A 338 -19.69 -3.72 -27.27
C GLU A 338 -19.37 -4.98 -26.45
N PRO A 339 -19.20 -4.87 -25.12
CA PRO A 339 -18.96 -6.01 -24.26
C PRO A 339 -20.11 -6.99 -24.34
N ASN A 340 -19.80 -8.26 -24.61
CA ASN A 340 -20.77 -9.35 -24.58
C ASN A 340 -21.33 -9.60 -23.16
N GLU A 341 -22.33 -10.48 -23.06
CA GLU A 341 -23.00 -10.77 -21.79
C GLU A 341 -22.03 -11.24 -20.68
N THR A 342 -20.98 -12.00 -21.02
CA THR A 342 -19.95 -12.45 -20.08
C THR A 342 -19.17 -11.28 -19.50
N LEU A 343 -18.73 -10.36 -20.35
CA LEU A 343 -18.00 -9.16 -19.92
C LEU A 343 -18.90 -8.22 -19.09
N GLN A 344 -20.18 -8.05 -19.49
CA GLN A 344 -21.12 -7.26 -18.69
C GLN A 344 -21.38 -7.85 -17.30
N LYS A 345 -21.39 -9.18 -17.16
CA LYS A 345 -21.49 -9.84 -15.85
C LYS A 345 -20.27 -9.56 -14.98
N ILE A 346 -19.08 -9.38 -15.55
CA ILE A 346 -17.87 -9.06 -14.78
C ILE A 346 -18.04 -7.74 -14.04
N HIS A 347 -18.50 -6.66 -14.68
CA HIS A 347 -18.68 -5.37 -14.00
C HIS A 347 -19.71 -5.46 -12.86
N LYS A 348 -20.84 -6.15 -13.09
CA LYS A 348 -21.83 -6.42 -12.03
C LYS A 348 -21.21 -7.17 -10.85
N ASN A 349 -20.36 -8.16 -11.13
CA ASN A 349 -19.66 -8.91 -10.09
C ASN A 349 -18.63 -8.05 -9.35
N VAL A 350 -17.97 -7.09 -10.00
CA VAL A 350 -17.07 -6.13 -9.32
C VAL A 350 -17.84 -5.31 -8.29
N VAL A 351 -18.96 -4.71 -8.69
CA VAL A 351 -19.82 -3.92 -7.79
C VAL A 351 -20.32 -4.78 -6.62
N ASN A 352 -20.78 -6.00 -6.92
CA ASN A 352 -21.32 -6.91 -5.92
C ASN A 352 -20.26 -7.52 -4.99
N SER A 353 -18.99 -7.56 -5.41
CA SER A 353 -17.90 -8.20 -4.66
C SER A 353 -17.76 -7.67 -3.23
N ALA A 354 -17.98 -6.37 -3.01
CA ALA A 354 -17.90 -5.78 -1.68
C ALA A 354 -19.04 -6.31 -0.79
N TYR A 355 -20.28 -6.31 -1.29
CA TYR A 355 -21.44 -6.80 -0.56
C TYR A 355 -21.33 -8.30 -0.26
N ASP A 356 -20.87 -9.09 -1.22
CA ASP A 356 -20.66 -10.53 -1.04
C ASP A 356 -19.64 -10.82 0.07
N ILE A 357 -18.48 -10.15 0.05
CA ILE A 357 -17.45 -10.31 1.09
C ILE A 357 -17.99 -9.87 2.46
N ILE A 358 -18.72 -8.76 2.52
CA ILE A 358 -19.33 -8.28 3.77
C ILE A 358 -20.37 -9.28 4.28
N SER A 359 -21.16 -9.90 3.41
CA SER A 359 -22.13 -10.92 3.81
C SER A 359 -21.48 -12.17 4.40
N LEU A 360 -20.28 -12.52 3.91
CA LEU A 360 -19.56 -13.74 4.32
C LEU A 360 -18.69 -13.54 5.56
N LYS A 361 -18.03 -12.38 5.68
CA LYS A 361 -17.02 -12.11 6.73
C LYS A 361 -17.44 -11.00 7.71
N GLY A 362 -18.42 -10.18 7.34
CA GLY A 362 -18.90 -9.02 8.10
C GLY A 362 -18.19 -7.70 7.78
N TYR A 363 -17.08 -7.71 7.05
CA TYR A 363 -16.29 -6.51 6.73
C TYR A 363 -15.28 -6.76 5.59
N THR A 364 -14.72 -5.69 5.05
CA THR A 364 -13.58 -5.70 4.13
C THR A 364 -12.33 -5.16 4.81
N ASN A 365 -11.15 -5.71 4.52
CA ASN A 365 -9.88 -5.22 5.08
C ASN A 365 -8.67 -5.53 4.20
N TRP A 366 -8.47 -6.78 3.79
CA TRP A 366 -7.22 -7.20 3.16
C TRP A 366 -7.00 -6.57 1.78
N ALA A 367 -8.00 -6.64 0.91
CA ALA A 367 -7.88 -6.12 -0.45
C ALA A 367 -7.76 -4.59 -0.48
N ILE A 368 -8.54 -3.89 0.36
CA ILE A 368 -8.43 -2.44 0.51
C ILE A 368 -7.11 -2.03 1.17
N GLY A 369 -6.59 -2.81 2.11
CA GLY A 369 -5.27 -2.61 2.70
C GLY A 369 -4.14 -2.73 1.67
N MET A 370 -4.19 -3.75 0.80
CA MET A 370 -3.24 -3.91 -0.30
C MET A 370 -3.35 -2.77 -1.33
N SER A 371 -4.57 -2.36 -1.70
CA SER A 371 -4.80 -1.21 -2.60
C SER A 371 -4.26 0.10 -2.00
N THR A 372 -4.48 0.32 -0.71
CA THR A 372 -3.96 1.49 0.01
C THR A 372 -2.43 1.47 0.04
N ALA A 373 -1.82 0.32 0.34
CA ALA A 373 -0.37 0.16 0.34
C ALA A 373 0.24 0.38 -1.05
N TYR A 374 -0.43 -0.08 -2.12
CA TYR A 374 -0.04 0.18 -3.50
C TYR A 374 0.01 1.69 -3.80
N ILE A 375 -1.03 2.42 -3.41
CA ILE A 375 -1.11 3.88 -3.55
C ILE A 375 0.00 4.57 -2.75
N CYS A 376 0.21 4.18 -1.48
CA CYS A 376 1.25 4.78 -0.63
C CYS A 376 2.64 4.59 -1.22
N LYS A 377 2.93 3.38 -1.71
CA LYS A 377 4.22 3.02 -2.30
C LYS A 377 4.51 3.81 -3.57
N ASP A 378 3.51 3.97 -4.44
CA ASP A 378 3.65 4.74 -5.67
C ASP A 378 3.89 6.22 -5.36
N HIS A 379 3.14 6.78 -4.41
CA HIS A 379 3.28 8.18 -4.02
C HIS A 379 4.63 8.50 -3.38
N LEU A 380 5.15 7.65 -2.50
CA LEU A 380 6.43 7.88 -1.80
C LEU A 380 7.66 7.60 -2.68
N ALA A 381 7.49 6.92 -3.82
CA ALA A 381 8.58 6.68 -4.76
C ALA A 381 8.93 7.90 -5.63
N HIS A 382 8.10 8.95 -5.58
CA HIS A 382 8.17 10.18 -6.39
C HIS A 382 8.18 11.41 -5.49
#